data_AF-A0A2D6XAI8-F1
#
_entry.id   AF-A0A2D6XAI8-F1
#
_cell.length_a   1.000
_cell.length_b   1.000
_cell.length_c   1.000
_cell.angle_alpha   90.00
_cell.angle_beta   90.00
_cell.angle_gamma   90.00
#
_symmetry.space_group_name_H-M   'P 1'
#
loop_
_entity.id
_entity.type
_entity.pdbx_description
1 polymer ?
#
loop_
_entity_poly.entity_id
_entity_poly.type
_entity_poly.pdbx_seq_one_letter_code
_entity_poly.pdbx_strand_id
1 'polypeptide(L)'
;MSRADHRQEVAGWGEGTCQDCGHPFPRRESYERLCPLCFKVGKGYKVLWGDLAFLWAQERLLGAELRVQEAEKALAKASGRQKLLPELPGGLLKRAISLTHPDKHNGSEAATRVTRELLALRERTTKKRKRRKP
;
A
#
# COMPACT_ATOMS: atom_id res chain seq x y z
N MET A 1 36.71 -1.28 4.00
CA MET A 1 35.42 -0.80 4.56
C MET A 1 34.33 -1.76 4.12
N SER A 2 33.57 -2.29 5.07
CA SER A 2 32.48 -3.23 4.82
C SER A 2 31.21 -2.46 4.41
N ARG A 3 30.28 -3.11 3.71
CA ARG A 3 28.96 -2.51 3.42
C ARG A 3 28.16 -2.16 4.69
N ALA A 4 28.48 -2.79 5.82
CA ALA A 4 27.86 -2.47 7.10
C ALA A 4 28.34 -1.12 7.65
N ASP A 5 29.59 -0.74 7.38
CA ASP A 5 30.21 0.50 7.87
C ASP A 5 29.51 1.73 7.25
N HIS A 6 29.21 1.68 5.94
CA HIS A 6 28.53 2.79 5.26
C HIS A 6 27.09 3.03 5.74
N ARG A 7 26.39 2.01 6.25
CA ARG A 7 25.04 2.18 6.81
C ARG A 7 25.07 2.90 8.15
N GLN A 8 26.12 2.71 8.96
CA GLN A 8 26.25 3.36 10.26
C GLN A 8 26.54 4.85 10.10
N GLU A 9 27.32 5.25 9.09
CA GLU A 9 27.66 6.65 8.84
C GLU A 9 26.45 7.54 8.50
N VAL A 10 25.43 6.97 7.85
CA VAL A 10 24.22 7.72 7.41
C VAL A 10 23.06 7.63 8.41
N ALA A 11 23.15 6.77 9.43
CA ALA A 11 22.07 6.54 10.38
C ALA A 11 21.73 7.77 11.25
N GLY A 12 22.68 8.70 11.42
CA GLY A 12 22.49 9.94 12.17
C GLY A 12 22.05 11.13 11.31
N TRP A 13 21.86 10.95 10.00
CA TRP A 13 21.53 12.06 9.11
C TRP A 13 20.04 12.37 9.19
N GLY A 14 19.70 13.65 9.23
CA GLY A 14 18.33 14.12 9.11
C GLY A 14 17.87 14.17 7.66
N GLU A 15 16.57 14.30 7.44
CA GLU A 15 16.02 14.59 6.11
C GLU A 15 15.73 16.10 5.98
N GLY A 16 15.94 16.65 4.79
CA GLY A 16 15.60 18.03 4.45
C GLY A 16 15.05 18.20 3.07
N THR A 17 14.52 19.38 2.79
CA THR A 17 14.07 19.78 1.46
C THR A 17 15.01 20.85 0.92
N CYS A 18 15.52 20.66 -0.29
CA CYS A 18 16.38 21.63 -0.95
C CYS A 18 15.61 22.91 -1.25
N GLN A 19 16.15 24.08 -0.88
CA GLN A 19 15.50 25.36 -1.15
C GLN A 19 15.47 25.74 -2.63
N ASP A 20 16.40 25.22 -3.43
CA ASP A 20 16.49 25.54 -4.87
C ASP A 20 15.61 24.60 -5.71
N CYS A 21 15.81 23.28 -5.58
CA CYS A 21 15.13 22.30 -6.43
C CYS A 21 13.90 21.65 -5.77
N GLY A 22 13.66 21.87 -4.48
CA GLY A 22 12.53 21.28 -3.76
C GLY A 22 12.63 19.77 -3.49
N HIS A 23 13.69 19.10 -3.95
CA HIS A 23 13.85 17.67 -3.70
C HIS A 23 14.25 17.37 -2.24
N PRO A 24 13.77 16.25 -1.67
CA PRO A 24 14.25 15.79 -0.39
C PRO A 24 15.74 15.43 -0.51
N PHE A 25 16.54 15.61 0.53
CA PHE A 25 17.92 15.17 0.56
C PHE A 25 18.38 14.90 1.99
N PRO A 26 19.34 13.98 2.18
CA PRO A 26 19.92 13.77 3.49
C PRO A 26 20.76 14.97 3.93
N ARG A 27 20.60 15.37 5.18
CA ARG A 27 21.35 16.45 5.83
C ARG A 27 22.15 15.90 6.99
N ARG A 28 23.43 16.25 7.03
CA ARG A 28 24.29 15.98 8.19
C ARG A 28 23.97 16.95 9.31
N GLU A 29 23.76 18.20 8.93
CA GLU A 29 23.55 19.31 9.86
C GLU A 29 22.24 20.04 9.55
N SER A 30 21.58 20.54 10.58
CA SER A 30 20.26 21.18 10.44
C SER A 30 20.27 22.48 9.62
N TYR A 31 21.42 23.14 9.53
CA TYR A 31 21.57 24.39 8.76
C TYR A 31 21.77 24.16 7.26
N GLU A 32 21.96 22.92 6.81
CA GLU A 32 22.08 22.61 5.38
C GLU A 32 20.74 22.85 4.68
N ARG A 33 20.73 23.80 3.74
CA ARG A 33 19.52 24.25 3.02
C ARG A 33 19.44 23.78 1.58
N LEU A 34 20.57 23.37 1.00
CA LEU A 34 20.70 22.99 -0.40
C LEU A 34 21.16 21.53 -0.51
N CYS A 35 20.62 20.81 -1.48
CA CYS A 35 21.13 19.47 -1.78
C CYS A 35 22.57 19.54 -2.31
N PRO A 36 23.34 18.43 -2.23
CA PRO A 36 24.73 18.42 -2.66
C PRO A 36 24.95 18.89 -4.10
N LEU A 37 23.99 18.63 -5.00
CA LEU A 37 24.08 19.09 -6.38
C LEU A 37 23.87 20.60 -6.50
N CYS A 38 22.78 21.15 -5.94
CA CYS A 38 22.49 22.59 -6.03
C CYS A 38 23.60 23.41 -5.34
N PHE A 39 24.10 22.91 -4.21
CA PHE A 39 25.26 23.50 -3.55
C PHE A 39 26.51 23.52 -4.46
N LYS A 40 26.82 22.41 -5.13
CA LYS A 40 27.96 22.32 -6.05
C LYS A 40 27.82 23.26 -7.24
N VAL A 41 26.65 23.27 -7.87
CA VAL A 41 26.36 24.17 -8.99
C VAL A 41 26.48 25.63 -8.57
N GLY A 42 25.88 26.01 -7.43
CA GLY A 42 25.91 27.38 -6.92
C GLY A 42 27.30 27.86 -6.49
N LYS A 43 28.20 26.94 -6.09
CA LYS A 43 29.60 27.25 -5.75
C LYS A 43 30.57 27.08 -6.92
N GLY A 44 30.09 26.69 -8.10
CA GLY A 44 30.95 26.41 -9.26
C GLY A 44 31.83 25.17 -9.09
N TYR A 45 31.50 24.27 -8.17
CA TYR A 45 32.20 23.00 -8.01
C TYR A 45 31.86 22.05 -9.16
N LYS A 46 32.82 21.19 -9.50
CA LYS A 46 32.63 20.16 -10.52
C LYS A 46 31.57 19.14 -10.07
N VAL A 47 30.50 19.03 -10.84
CA VAL A 47 29.52 17.95 -10.70
C VAL A 47 30.12 16.67 -11.27
N LEU A 48 30.09 15.60 -10.48
CA LEU A 48 30.62 14.30 -10.87
C LEU A 48 29.49 13.37 -11.32
N TRP A 49 29.84 12.33 -12.08
CA TRP A 49 28.89 11.29 -12.49
C TRP A 49 28.17 10.62 -11.32
N GLY A 50 28.84 10.48 -10.17
CA GLY A 50 28.22 9.96 -8.96
C GLY A 50 27.08 10.84 -8.43
N ASP A 51 27.19 12.17 -8.55
CA ASP A 51 26.14 13.09 -8.14
C ASP A 51 24.90 12.96 -9.04
N LEU A 52 25.12 12.84 -10.35
CA LEU A 52 24.04 12.64 -11.33
C LEU A 52 23.37 11.27 -11.17
N ALA A 53 24.14 10.22 -10.94
CA ALA A 53 23.61 8.88 -10.68
C ALA A 53 22.77 8.85 -9.40
N PHE A 54 23.19 9.57 -8.36
CA PHE A 54 22.41 9.71 -7.13
C PHE A 54 21.07 10.41 -7.37
N LEU A 55 21.06 11.53 -8.10
CA LEU A 55 19.81 12.22 -8.44
C LEU A 55 18.86 11.35 -9.25
N TRP A 56 19.39 10.67 -10.26
CA TRP A 56 18.58 9.75 -11.06
C TRP A 56 17.97 8.63 -10.21
N ALA A 57 18.74 8.06 -9.26
CA ALA A 57 18.22 7.07 -8.34
C ALA A 57 17.12 7.65 -7.43
N GLN A 58 17.30 8.88 -6.95
CA GLN A 58 16.34 9.58 -6.11
C GLN A 58 15.02 9.86 -6.84
N GLU A 59 15.07 10.37 -8.07
CA GLU A 59 13.88 10.58 -8.90
C GLU A 59 13.11 9.28 -9.15
N ARG A 60 13.83 8.18 -9.41
CA ARG A 60 13.21 6.86 -9.59
C ARG A 60 12.52 6.34 -8.34
N LEU A 61 13.10 6.57 -7.16
CA LEU A 61 12.49 6.19 -5.89
C LEU A 61 11.23 7.01 -5.62
N LEU A 62 11.28 8.33 -5.78
CA LEU A 62 10.12 9.20 -5.60
C LEU A 62 8.97 8.82 -6.56
N GLY A 63 9.29 8.55 -7.83
CA GLY A 63 8.32 8.05 -8.80
C GLY A 63 7.79 6.64 -8.48
N ALA A 64 8.54 5.80 -7.77
CA ALA A 64 8.03 4.52 -7.27
C ALA A 64 7.07 4.71 -6.09
N GLU A 65 7.39 5.58 -5.14
CA GLU A 65 6.54 5.89 -3.99
C GLU A 65 5.18 6.45 -4.42
N LEU A 66 5.16 7.37 -5.39
CA LEU A 66 3.91 7.90 -5.95
C LEU A 66 3.04 6.79 -6.55
N ARG A 67 3.63 5.88 -7.34
CA ARG A 67 2.91 4.73 -7.92
C ARG A 67 2.37 3.79 -6.85
N VAL A 68 3.12 3.57 -5.77
CA VAL A 68 2.65 2.77 -4.63
C VAL A 68 1.46 3.45 -3.96
N GLN A 69 1.54 4.75 -3.68
CA GLN A 69 0.41 5.50 -3.10
C GLN A 69 -0.84 5.48 -3.98
N GLU A 70 -0.67 5.62 -5.30
CA GLU A 70 -1.79 5.51 -6.26
C GLU A 70 -2.39 4.11 -6.27
N ALA A 71 -1.55 3.07 -6.25
CA ALA A 71 -2.00 1.69 -6.17
C ALA A 71 -2.75 1.41 -4.86
N GLU A 72 -2.27 1.93 -3.73
CA GLU A 72 -2.94 1.81 -2.44
C GLU A 72 -4.30 2.52 -2.43
N LYS A 73 -4.38 3.74 -2.99
CA LYS A 73 -5.67 4.45 -3.15
C LYS A 73 -6.63 3.68 -4.05
N ALA A 74 -6.13 3.11 -5.14
CA ALA A 74 -6.91 2.28 -6.06
C ALA A 74 -7.42 1.01 -5.35
N LEU A 75 -6.56 0.34 -4.58
CA LEU A 75 -6.92 -0.82 -3.76
C LEU A 75 -7.94 -0.46 -2.69
N ALA A 76 -7.80 0.66 -1.98
CA ALA A 76 -8.77 1.13 -1.00
C ALA A 76 -10.15 1.39 -1.64
N LYS A 77 -10.17 1.98 -2.84
CA LYS A 77 -11.40 2.18 -3.61
C LYS A 77 -12.01 0.86 -4.09
N ALA A 78 -11.18 -0.11 -4.47
CA ALA A 78 -11.60 -1.45 -4.89
C ALA A 78 -12.06 -2.32 -3.72
N SER A 79 -11.44 -2.23 -2.55
CA SER A 79 -11.84 -2.94 -1.33
C SER A 79 -13.12 -2.34 -0.75
N GLY A 80 -13.34 -1.02 -0.88
CA GLY A 80 -14.66 -0.40 -0.66
C GLY A 80 -15.76 -0.99 -1.58
N ARG A 81 -15.38 -1.50 -2.76
CA ARG A 81 -16.25 -2.22 -3.72
C ARG A 81 -16.29 -3.74 -3.51
N GLN A 82 -15.43 -4.34 -2.66
CA GLN A 82 -15.53 -5.75 -2.22
C GLN A 82 -16.75 -6.02 -1.31
N LYS A 83 -17.74 -5.11 -1.24
CA LYS A 83 -19.07 -5.42 -0.69
C LYS A 83 -19.87 -6.43 -1.51
N LEU A 84 -19.33 -6.92 -2.62
CA LEU A 84 -20.05 -7.81 -3.51
C LEU A 84 -19.19 -9.03 -3.80
N LEU A 85 -19.23 -10.02 -2.90
CA LEU A 85 -19.57 -11.35 -3.41
C LEU A 85 -20.77 -11.10 -4.34
N PRO A 86 -20.65 -11.31 -5.66
CA PRO A 86 -21.76 -11.09 -6.58
C PRO A 86 -22.96 -11.77 -5.95
N GLU A 87 -24.07 -11.03 -5.78
CA GLU A 87 -25.23 -11.49 -5.01
C GLU A 87 -25.53 -12.93 -5.42
N LEU A 88 -25.10 -13.89 -4.59
CA LEU A 88 -25.22 -15.30 -4.95
C LEU A 88 -26.70 -15.53 -5.19
N PRO A 89 -27.11 -15.98 -6.40
CA PRO A 89 -28.50 -16.27 -6.68
C PRO A 89 -29.07 -17.09 -5.52
N GLY A 90 -30.23 -16.72 -4.99
CA GLY A 90 -30.72 -17.31 -3.73
C GLY A 90 -30.76 -18.84 -3.73
N GLY A 91 -30.94 -19.45 -4.90
CA GLY A 91 -30.83 -20.90 -5.10
C GLY A 91 -29.40 -21.45 -4.92
N LEU A 92 -28.38 -20.76 -5.44
CA LEU A 92 -26.97 -21.15 -5.26
C LEU A 92 -26.51 -20.95 -3.81
N LEU A 93 -26.96 -19.88 -3.13
CA LEU A 93 -26.63 -19.68 -1.72
C LEU A 93 -27.20 -20.79 -0.83
N LYS A 94 -28.44 -21.23 -1.09
CA LYS A 94 -29.06 -22.35 -0.37
C LYS A 94 -28.31 -23.66 -0.61
N ARG A 95 -27.87 -23.91 -1.85
CA ARG A 95 -27.05 -25.09 -2.20
C ARG A 95 -25.68 -25.03 -1.51
N ALA A 96 -25.00 -23.90 -1.53
CA ALA A 96 -23.71 -23.71 -0.86
C ALA A 96 -23.79 -24.02 0.64
N ILE A 97 -24.79 -23.46 1.35
CA ILE A 97 -25.01 -23.74 2.78
C ILE A 97 -25.25 -25.25 3.01
N SER A 98 -26.01 -25.90 2.14
CA SER A 98 -26.27 -27.34 2.26
C SER A 98 -25.03 -28.21 1.99
N LEU A 99 -24.12 -27.74 1.14
CA LEU A 99 -22.88 -28.45 0.81
C LEU A 99 -21.82 -28.28 1.89
N THR A 100 -21.78 -27.13 2.57
CA THR A 100 -20.77 -26.84 3.62
C THR A 100 -21.27 -27.11 5.03
N HIS A 101 -22.48 -27.66 5.20
CA HIS A 101 -23.08 -27.85 6.53
C HIS A 101 -22.19 -28.73 7.42
N PRO A 102 -21.91 -28.35 8.67
CA PRO A 102 -21.01 -29.08 9.55
C PRO A 102 -21.41 -30.56 9.74
N ASP A 103 -22.71 -30.87 9.77
CA ASP A 103 -23.20 -32.26 9.86
C ASP A 103 -22.72 -33.17 8.73
N LYS A 104 -22.44 -32.62 7.53
CA LYS A 104 -21.91 -33.39 6.39
C LYS A 104 -20.40 -33.53 6.41
N HIS A 105 -19.73 -32.81 7.31
CA HIS A 105 -18.27 -32.74 7.43
C HIS A 105 -17.81 -33.06 8.86
N ASN A 106 -18.56 -33.89 9.59
CA ASN A 106 -18.25 -34.33 10.95
C ASN A 106 -17.91 -33.18 11.92
N GLY A 107 -18.58 -32.04 11.80
CA GLY A 107 -18.34 -30.88 12.65
C GLY A 107 -17.02 -30.15 12.38
N SER A 108 -16.41 -30.32 11.19
CA SER A 108 -15.19 -29.62 10.80
C SER A 108 -15.28 -28.11 11.07
N GLU A 109 -14.22 -27.56 11.67
CA GLU A 109 -14.10 -26.14 11.97
C GLU A 109 -14.20 -25.29 10.70
N ALA A 110 -13.61 -25.76 9.60
CA ALA A 110 -13.69 -25.10 8.31
C ALA A 110 -15.13 -25.05 7.78
N ALA A 111 -15.86 -26.17 7.85
CA ALA A 111 -17.27 -26.25 7.45
C ALA A 111 -18.16 -25.32 8.30
N THR A 112 -17.88 -25.25 9.60
CA THR A 112 -18.55 -24.36 10.55
C THR A 112 -18.32 -22.89 10.21
N ARG A 113 -17.06 -22.51 9.97
CA ARG A 113 -16.70 -21.13 9.61
C ARG A 113 -17.36 -20.70 8.30
N VAL A 114 -17.25 -21.50 7.25
CA VAL A 114 -17.83 -21.20 5.93
C VAL A 114 -19.36 -21.11 6.01
N THR A 115 -20.01 -22.02 6.75
CA THR A 115 -21.47 -22.00 6.92
C THR A 115 -21.94 -20.74 7.66
N ARG A 116 -21.23 -20.28 8.69
CA ARG A 116 -21.53 -19.02 9.40
C ARG A 116 -21.45 -17.82 8.45
N GLU A 117 -20.41 -17.74 7.62
CA GLU A 117 -20.25 -16.66 6.65
C GLU A 117 -21.37 -16.65 5.59
N LEU A 118 -21.78 -17.83 5.10
CA LEU A 118 -22.88 -17.97 4.13
C LEU A 118 -24.25 -17.63 4.71
N LEU A 119 -24.52 -17.97 5.97
CA LEU A 119 -25.73 -17.57 6.67
C LEU A 119 -25.81 -16.05 6.85
N ALA A 120 -24.69 -15.41 7.23
CA ALA A 120 -24.61 -13.95 7.32
C ALA A 120 -24.83 -13.26 5.96
N LEU A 121 -24.43 -13.88 4.84
CA LEU A 121 -24.75 -13.41 3.49
C LEU A 121 -26.25 -13.53 3.16
N ARG A 122 -26.90 -14.62 3.61
CA ARG A 122 -28.36 -14.83 3.41
C ARG A 122 -29.20 -13.79 4.16
N GLU A 123 -28.79 -13.42 5.37
CA GLU A 123 -29.47 -12.36 6.13
C GLU A 123 -29.32 -10.98 5.49
N ARG A 124 -28.12 -10.67 4.99
CA ARG A 124 -27.86 -9.39 4.30
C ARG A 124 -28.68 -9.25 3.02
N THR A 125 -28.77 -10.32 2.23
CA THR A 125 -29.55 -10.33 0.97
C THR A 125 -31.06 -10.27 1.21
N THR A 126 -31.58 -10.96 2.23
CA THR A 126 -33.01 -10.89 2.59
C THR A 126 -33.41 -9.53 3.16
N LYS A 127 -32.59 -8.92 4.04
CA LYS A 127 -32.81 -7.55 4.55
C LYS A 127 -32.82 -6.51 3.42
N LYS A 128 -31.89 -6.61 2.46
CA LYS A 128 -31.82 -5.70 1.30
C LYS A 128 -33.04 -5.82 0.38
N ARG A 129 -33.57 -7.04 0.16
CA ARG A 129 -34.82 -7.25 -0.59
C ARG A 129 -36.05 -6.65 0.10
N LYS A 130 -36.15 -6.77 1.43
CA LYS A 130 -37.26 -6.17 2.19
C LYS A 130 -37.26 -4.64 2.15
N ARG A 131 -36.09 -4.00 2.19
CA ARG A 131 -35.96 -2.52 2.10
C ARG A 131 -36.23 -1.93 0.70
N ARG A 132 -36.30 -2.76 -0.33
CA ARG A 132 -36.52 -2.35 -1.73
C ARG A 132 -37.96 -2.56 -2.21
N LYS A 133 -38.83 -3.13 -1.37
CA LYS A 133 -40.26 -3.26 -1.67
C LYS A 133 -40.95 -1.99 -1.12
N PRO A 134 -41.50 -1.11 -1.97
CA PRO A 134 -42.31 0.02 -1.52
C PRO A 134 -43.57 -0.45 -0.78
#